data_AF-A0A6N3G8X6-F1
#
_entry.id   AF-A0A6N3G8X6-F1
#
_cell.length_a   1.000
_cell.length_b   1.000
_cell.length_c   1.000
_cell.angle_alpha   90.00
_cell.angle_beta   90.00
_cell.angle_gamma   90.00
#
_symmetry.space_group_name_H-M   'P 1'
#
loop_
_entity.id
_entity.type
_entity.pdbx_description
1 polymer ?
#
loop_
_entity_poly.entity_id
_entity_poly.type
_entity_poly.pdbx_seq_one_letter_code
_entity_poly.pdbx_strand_id
1 'polypeptide(L)'
;MTTDRQPKEMLTVKELAEIFGISRQAMRKYVDNLEPTYLAKNSQGYKTVLWSGVLHLADKLGRTELLEASEIPDTASSDSIEMKLFAQLQQKDAQIDQLQSLLAQQQKLLDQQQQLTLQVNKQILLLTSQERLSGDLNKELNNVRKILKRLKTLMIAPQSKKRNSLLKMKSCDRNKKERRSGGTFSVNPKITLKGWIVYAVFSLC
;
A
#
# COMPACT_ATOMS: atom_id res chain seq x y z
N MET A 1 -43.40 53.81 8.20
CA MET A 1 -43.03 53.00 9.38
C MET A 1 -42.49 51.67 8.87
N THR A 2 -41.19 51.64 8.59
CA THR A 2 -40.45 50.47 8.09
C THR A 2 -40.04 49.61 9.28
N THR A 3 -40.63 48.42 9.42
CA THR A 3 -40.15 47.42 10.38
C THR A 3 -39.09 46.57 9.70
N ASP A 4 -37.83 46.90 9.94
CA ASP A 4 -36.68 46.01 9.76
C ASP A 4 -36.89 44.78 10.64
N ARG A 5 -37.49 43.74 10.06
CA ARG A 5 -37.47 42.40 10.65
C ARG A 5 -36.17 41.74 10.20
N GLN A 6 -35.31 41.48 11.17
CA GLN A 6 -34.14 40.59 11.12
C GLN A 6 -34.29 39.50 10.05
N PRO A 7 -33.24 39.16 9.27
CA PRO A 7 -33.33 38.11 8.28
C PRO A 7 -33.63 36.81 9.04
N LYS A 8 -34.88 36.34 8.99
CA LYS A 8 -35.23 34.98 9.37
C LYS A 8 -34.27 34.11 8.55
N GLU A 9 -33.35 33.41 9.20
CA GLU A 9 -32.24 32.74 8.51
C GLU A 9 -32.81 31.83 7.42
N MET A 10 -32.67 32.27 6.18
CA MET A 10 -33.26 31.68 4.99
C MET A 10 -32.13 31.09 4.19
N LEU A 11 -32.04 29.76 4.19
CA LEU A 11 -30.97 29.07 3.50
C LEU A 11 -31.40 28.71 2.09
N THR A 12 -30.51 28.97 1.14
CA THR A 12 -30.68 28.56 -0.24
C THR A 12 -30.37 27.08 -0.40
N VAL A 13 -30.87 26.49 -1.48
CA VAL A 13 -30.58 25.08 -1.81
C VAL A 13 -29.07 24.82 -1.99
N LYS A 14 -28.29 25.84 -2.36
CA LYS A 14 -26.84 25.74 -2.50
C LYS A 14 -26.16 25.57 -1.14
N GLU A 15 -26.48 26.44 -0.18
CA GLU A 15 -25.93 26.39 1.17
C GLU A 15 -26.34 25.10 1.88
N LEU A 16 -27.60 24.69 1.71
CA LEU A 16 -28.08 23.41 2.24
C LEU A 16 -27.32 22.22 1.63
N ALA A 17 -27.09 22.21 0.33
CA ALA A 17 -26.32 21.13 -0.30
C ALA A 17 -24.89 21.02 0.28
N GLU A 18 -24.28 22.16 0.60
CA GLU A 18 -22.94 22.22 1.20
C GLU A 18 -22.97 21.76 2.67
N ILE A 19 -23.92 22.23 3.48
CA ILE A 19 -24.09 21.82 4.90
C ILE A 19 -24.39 20.32 5.02
N PHE A 20 -25.31 19.83 4.19
CA PHE A 20 -25.70 18.42 4.20
C PHE A 20 -24.80 17.56 3.33
N GLY A 21 -23.72 18.08 2.75
CA GLY A 21 -22.78 17.32 1.93
C GLY A 21 -23.43 16.44 0.84
N ILE A 22 -24.56 16.87 0.29
CA ILE A 22 -25.26 16.17 -0.78
C ILE A 22 -25.26 17.01 -2.06
N SER A 23 -25.50 16.38 -3.21
CA SER A 23 -25.56 17.12 -4.47
C SER A 23 -26.70 18.14 -4.44
N ARG A 24 -26.50 19.30 -5.10
CA ARG A 24 -27.55 20.33 -5.24
C ARG A 24 -28.83 19.76 -5.87
N GLN A 25 -28.70 18.81 -6.80
CA GLN A 25 -29.84 18.16 -7.44
C GLN A 25 -30.62 17.27 -6.47
N ALA A 26 -29.92 16.51 -5.61
CA ALA A 26 -30.56 15.73 -4.56
C ALA A 26 -31.28 16.67 -3.56
N MET A 27 -30.62 17.74 -3.11
CA MET A 27 -31.22 18.71 -2.21
C MET A 27 -32.47 19.37 -2.80
N ARG A 28 -32.47 19.69 -4.10
CA ARG A 28 -33.68 20.19 -4.80
C ARG A 28 -34.86 19.23 -4.68
N LYS A 29 -34.65 17.92 -4.87
CA LYS A 29 -35.71 16.92 -4.72
C LYS A 29 -36.29 16.90 -3.31
N TYR A 30 -35.43 17.00 -2.28
CA TYR A 30 -35.90 17.06 -0.90
C TYR A 30 -36.69 18.35 -0.60
N VAL A 31 -36.24 19.48 -1.14
CA VAL A 31 -36.90 20.80 -0.99
C VAL A 31 -38.22 20.90 -1.78
N ASP A 32 -38.38 20.14 -2.86
CA ASP A 32 -39.65 20.05 -3.61
C ASP A 32 -40.68 19.14 -2.93
N ASN A 33 -40.22 18.17 -2.13
CA ASN A 33 -41.06 17.31 -1.28
C ASN A 33 -41.37 17.93 0.10
N LEU A 34 -40.91 19.16 0.35
CA LEU A 34 -41.13 19.87 1.60
C LEU A 34 -42.44 20.66 1.53
N GLU A 35 -43.16 20.74 2.65
CA GLU A 35 -44.41 21.50 2.72
C GLU A 35 -44.17 22.99 2.42
N PRO A 36 -45.04 23.66 1.64
CA PRO A 36 -44.89 25.08 1.29
C PRO A 36 -44.79 26.02 2.49
N THR A 37 -45.27 25.59 3.66
CA THR A 37 -45.17 26.30 4.95
C THR A 37 -43.72 26.57 5.37
N TYR A 38 -42.78 25.71 4.97
CA TYR A 38 -41.34 25.84 5.27
C TYR A 38 -40.54 26.53 4.18
N LEU A 39 -41.22 27.00 3.11
CA LEU A 39 -40.59 27.59 1.95
C LEU A 39 -40.85 29.09 1.92
N ALA A 40 -39.80 29.85 1.62
CA ALA A 40 -39.86 31.29 1.40
C ALA A 40 -39.27 31.65 0.03
N LYS A 41 -39.51 32.90 -0.38
CA LYS A 41 -38.82 33.51 -1.49
C LYS A 41 -37.96 34.66 -0.95
N ASN A 42 -36.70 34.70 -1.37
CA ASN A 42 -35.83 35.83 -1.07
C ASN A 42 -36.29 37.08 -1.86
N SER A 43 -35.77 38.26 -1.50
CA SER A 43 -35.98 39.54 -2.22
C SER A 43 -35.66 39.46 -3.72
N GLN A 44 -34.77 38.55 -4.10
CA GLN A 44 -34.37 38.27 -5.49
C GLN A 44 -35.27 37.22 -6.19
N GLY A 45 -36.28 36.67 -5.52
CA GLY A 45 -37.22 35.69 -6.08
C GLY A 45 -36.79 34.22 -6.00
N TYR A 46 -35.60 33.91 -5.48
CA TYR A 46 -35.13 32.53 -5.30
C TYR A 46 -35.85 31.80 -4.16
N LYS A 47 -36.11 30.49 -4.34
CA LYS A 47 -36.68 29.59 -3.32
C LYS A 47 -35.66 29.35 -2.20
N THR A 48 -36.02 29.73 -0.98
CA THR A 48 -35.25 29.54 0.25
C THR A 48 -36.04 28.69 1.24
N VAL A 49 -35.33 28.01 2.13
CA VAL A 49 -35.91 27.17 3.18
C VAL A 49 -35.75 27.87 4.51
N LEU A 50 -36.83 27.94 5.29
CA LEU A 50 -36.78 28.44 6.67
C LEU A 50 -36.04 27.43 7.55
N TRP A 51 -35.43 27.92 8.64
CA TRP A 51 -34.77 27.07 9.63
C TRP A 51 -35.60 25.86 10.11
N SER A 52 -36.91 26.04 10.32
CA SER A 52 -37.81 24.93 10.68
C SER A 52 -37.89 23.84 9.60
N GLY A 53 -37.81 24.20 8.32
CA GLY A 53 -37.71 23.26 7.21
C GLY A 53 -36.37 22.55 7.15
N VAL A 54 -35.28 23.22 7.56
CA VAL A 54 -33.94 22.63 7.63
C VAL A 54 -33.87 21.54 8.68
N LEU A 55 -34.54 21.73 9.82
CA LEU A 55 -34.69 20.73 10.87
C LEU A 55 -35.39 19.47 10.36
N HIS A 56 -36.51 19.63 9.65
CA HIS A 56 -37.22 18.52 9.00
C HIS A 56 -36.41 17.82 7.91
N LEU A 57 -35.55 18.55 7.20
CA LEU A 57 -34.63 17.97 6.23
C LEU A 57 -33.53 17.15 6.90
N ALA A 58 -33.00 17.60 8.04
CA ALA A 58 -31.99 16.89 8.80
C ALA A 58 -32.50 15.54 9.34
N ASP A 59 -33.73 15.53 9.86
CA ASP A 59 -34.44 14.33 10.30
C ASP A 59 -34.60 13.32 9.14
N LYS A 60 -35.14 13.77 7.99
CA LYS A 60 -35.31 12.91 6.80
C LYS A 60 -33.98 12.40 6.21
N LEU A 61 -32.90 13.15 6.34
CA LEU A 61 -31.58 12.78 5.83
C LEU A 61 -30.77 11.94 6.82
N GLY A 62 -31.30 11.68 8.03
CA GLY A 62 -30.60 10.93 9.07
C GLY A 62 -29.32 11.62 9.56
N ARG A 63 -29.25 12.96 9.46
CA ARG A 63 -28.12 13.76 9.98
C ARG A 63 -28.47 14.37 11.32
N THR A 64 -28.67 13.50 12.30
CA THR A 64 -28.96 13.85 13.69
C THR A 64 -27.84 14.64 14.36
N GLU A 65 -26.60 14.58 13.87
CA GLU A 65 -25.49 15.39 14.41
C GLU A 65 -25.70 16.91 14.26
N LEU A 66 -26.48 17.36 13.26
CA LEU A 66 -26.89 18.77 13.14
C LEU A 66 -28.08 19.14 14.02
N LEU A 67 -28.89 18.14 14.44
CA LEU A 67 -30.01 18.30 15.36
C LEU A 67 -29.52 18.41 16.80
N GLU A 68 -28.57 17.56 17.20
CA GLU A 68 -28.00 17.53 18.55
C GLU A 68 -27.20 18.79 18.91
N ALA A 69 -26.59 19.46 17.93
CA ALA A 69 -25.93 20.75 18.15
C ALA A 69 -26.92 21.90 18.44
N SER A 70 -28.22 21.71 18.17
CA SER A 70 -29.26 22.74 18.32
C SER A 70 -30.30 22.43 19.40
N GLU A 71 -30.32 21.23 19.98
CA GLU A 71 -31.08 20.96 21.21
C GLU A 71 -30.32 21.52 22.42
N ILE A 72 -30.26 22.85 22.52
CA ILE A 72 -30.17 23.51 23.81
C ILE A 72 -31.61 23.56 24.32
N PRO A 73 -32.02 22.75 25.31
CA PRO A 73 -33.31 22.95 25.93
C PRO A 73 -33.26 24.32 26.61
N ASP A 74 -34.05 25.28 26.11
CA ASP A 74 -34.20 26.66 26.60
C ASP A 74 -34.69 26.76 28.07
N THR A 75 -34.64 25.67 28.84
CA THR A 75 -35.05 25.54 30.23
C THR A 75 -33.99 24.90 31.13
N ALA A 76 -32.79 24.59 30.64
CA ALA A 76 -31.68 24.14 31.49
C ALA A 76 -30.89 25.36 31.99
N SER A 77 -30.77 25.51 33.32
CA SER A 77 -29.89 26.51 33.96
C SER A 77 -28.50 26.50 33.32
N SER A 78 -27.86 27.68 33.16
CA SER A 78 -26.49 27.83 32.64
C SER A 78 -25.52 26.82 33.26
N ASP A 79 -25.65 26.61 34.57
CA ASP A 79 -24.82 25.66 35.35
C ASP A 79 -24.96 24.20 34.87
N SER A 80 -26.15 23.81 34.38
CA SER A 80 -26.38 22.44 33.87
C SER A 80 -25.71 22.23 32.51
N ILE A 81 -25.63 23.27 31.69
CA ILE A 81 -24.96 23.23 30.39
C ILE A 81 -23.45 23.20 30.59
N GLU A 82 -22.91 24.05 31.47
CA GLU A 82 -21.49 24.08 31.80
C GLU A 82 -21.00 22.74 32.37
N MET A 83 -21.77 22.13 33.26
CA MET A 83 -21.44 20.80 33.81
C MET A 83 -21.42 19.70 32.74
N LYS A 84 -22.36 19.72 31.79
CA LYS A 84 -22.38 18.76 30.67
C LYS A 84 -21.18 18.97 29.74
N LEU A 85 -20.86 20.23 29.43
CA LEU A 85 -19.72 20.58 28.58
C LEU A 85 -18.40 20.15 29.23
N PHE A 86 -18.26 20.39 30.54
CA PHE A 86 -17.10 19.97 31.31
C PHE A 86 -16.94 18.45 31.35
N ALA A 87 -18.03 17.71 31.55
CA ALA A 87 -18.02 16.25 31.49
C ALA A 87 -17.60 15.73 30.10
N GLN A 88 -18.09 16.36 29.03
CA GLN A 88 -17.68 16.02 27.66
C GLN A 88 -16.19 16.33 27.41
N LEU A 89 -15.68 17.46 27.90
CA LEU A 89 -14.26 17.81 27.81
C LEU A 89 -13.39 16.77 28.52
N GLN A 90 -13.73 16.43 29.76
CA GLN A 90 -12.99 15.40 30.51
C GLN A 90 -13.00 14.04 29.79
N GLN A 91 -14.14 13.66 29.20
CA GLN A 91 -14.22 12.42 28.42
C GLN A 91 -13.33 12.47 27.18
N LYS A 92 -13.28 13.61 26.48
CA LYS A 92 -12.44 13.79 25.30
C LYS A 92 -10.96 13.82 25.66
N ASP A 93 -10.57 14.47 26.75
CA ASP A 93 -9.20 14.47 27.26
C ASP A 93 -8.73 13.06 27.62
N ALA A 94 -9.58 12.27 28.30
CA ALA A 94 -9.27 10.87 28.60
C ALA A 94 -9.08 10.02 27.32
N GLN A 95 -9.87 10.28 26.26
CA GLN A 95 -9.68 9.62 24.96
C GLN A 95 -8.37 10.04 24.30
N ILE A 96 -8.00 11.31 24.39
CA ILE A 96 -6.72 11.82 23.86
C ILE A 96 -5.56 11.12 24.57
N ASP A 97 -5.60 11.02 25.89
CA ASP A 97 -4.55 10.34 26.67
C ASP A 97 -4.42 8.86 26.29
N GLN A 98 -5.54 8.17 26.09
CA GLN A 98 -5.55 6.78 25.62
C GLN A 98 -4.90 6.65 24.23
N LEU A 99 -5.26 7.53 23.29
CA LEU A 99 -4.69 7.54 21.95
C LEU A 99 -3.20 7.86 21.95
N GLN A 100 -2.76 8.81 22.77
CA GLN A 100 -1.34 9.13 22.94
C GLN A 100 -0.57 7.94 23.50
N SER A 101 -1.14 7.23 24.49
CA SER A 101 -0.52 6.02 25.05
C SER A 101 -0.36 4.92 24.00
N LEU A 102 -1.37 4.72 23.15
CA LEU A 102 -1.35 3.73 22.07
C LEU A 102 -0.30 4.11 21.02
N LEU A 103 -0.21 5.40 20.67
CA LEU A 103 0.78 5.91 19.72
C LEU A 103 2.21 5.68 20.26
N ALA A 104 2.45 5.98 21.54
CA ALA A 104 3.72 5.71 22.20
C ALA A 104 4.09 4.21 22.18
N GLN A 105 3.11 3.32 22.39
CA GLN A 105 3.32 1.87 22.28
C GLN A 105 3.67 1.44 20.85
N GLN A 106 2.97 1.96 19.84
CA GLN A 106 3.27 1.67 18.43
C GLN A 106 4.66 2.16 18.03
N GLN A 107 5.05 3.37 18.46
CA GLN A 107 6.39 3.90 18.19
C GLN A 107 7.47 3.00 18.81
N LYS A 108 7.27 2.54 20.04
CA LYS A 108 8.21 1.63 20.70
C LYS A 108 8.35 0.30 19.96
N LEU A 109 7.24 -0.26 19.47
CA LEU A 109 7.26 -1.51 18.68
C LEU A 109 7.99 -1.31 17.35
N LEU A 110 7.75 -0.18 16.68
CA LEU A 110 8.42 0.18 15.44
C LEU A 110 9.94 0.33 15.64
N ASP A 111 10.36 1.00 16.72
CA ASP A 111 11.78 1.14 17.06
C ASP A 111 12.43 -0.23 17.33
N GLN A 112 11.74 -1.12 18.06
CA GLN A 112 12.19 -2.50 18.28
C GLN A 112 12.34 -3.27 16.97
N GLN A 113 11.37 -3.16 16.06
CA GLN A 113 11.42 -3.82 14.76
C GLN A 113 12.58 -3.30 13.91
N GLN A 114 12.83 -1.98 13.92
CA GLN A 114 13.96 -1.39 13.21
C GLN A 114 15.30 -1.90 13.75
N GLN A 115 15.45 -1.95 15.08
CA GLN A 115 16.68 -2.48 15.71
C GLN A 115 16.92 -3.95 15.33
N LEU A 116 15.91 -4.80 15.42
CA LEU A 116 16.01 -6.21 15.03
C LEU A 116 16.34 -6.36 13.53
N THR A 117 15.71 -5.57 12.67
CA THR A 117 15.97 -5.58 11.22
C THR A 117 17.43 -5.22 10.93
N LEU A 118 17.97 -4.19 11.59
CA LEU A 118 19.37 -3.81 11.46
C LEU A 118 20.32 -4.91 11.94
N GLN A 119 20.00 -5.59 13.04
CA GLN A 119 20.81 -6.71 13.54
C GLN A 119 20.80 -7.91 12.57
N VAL A 120 19.63 -8.29 12.07
CA VAL A 120 19.48 -9.37 11.07
C VAL A 120 20.23 -9.03 9.79
N ASN A 121 20.11 -7.81 9.28
CA ASN A 121 20.82 -7.38 8.08
C ASN A 121 22.35 -7.44 8.26
N LYS A 122 22.86 -7.07 9.44
CA LYS A 122 24.28 -7.24 9.76
C LYS A 122 24.71 -8.71 9.74
N GLN A 123 23.92 -9.60 10.33
CA GLN A 123 24.22 -11.04 10.32
C GLN A 123 24.19 -11.63 8.90
N ILE A 124 23.20 -11.23 8.09
CA ILE A 124 23.11 -11.65 6.68
C ILE A 124 24.37 -11.23 5.90
N LEU A 125 24.85 -9.99 6.08
CA LEU A 125 26.07 -9.52 5.43
C LEU A 125 27.30 -10.35 5.82
N LEU A 126 27.43 -10.70 7.10
CA LEU A 126 28.54 -11.54 7.57
C LEU A 126 28.47 -12.95 6.95
N LEU A 127 27.31 -13.61 7.03
CA LEU A 127 27.13 -14.96 6.49
C LEU A 127 27.32 -14.99 4.97
N THR A 128 26.72 -14.04 4.24
CA THR A 128 26.89 -13.96 2.78
C THR A 128 28.34 -13.69 2.38
N SER A 129 29.09 -12.90 3.16
CA SER A 129 30.52 -12.70 2.90
C SER A 129 31.33 -13.98 3.11
N GLN A 130 31.02 -14.75 4.17
CA GLN A 130 31.64 -16.05 4.43
C GLN A 130 31.31 -17.08 3.35
N GLU A 131 30.06 -17.13 2.89
CA GLU A 131 29.64 -18.00 1.79
C GLU A 131 30.39 -17.67 0.50
N ARG A 132 30.56 -16.39 0.16
CA ARG A 132 31.36 -15.98 -1.01
C ARG A 132 32.81 -16.45 -0.91
N LEU A 133 33.46 -16.24 0.24
CA LEU A 133 34.84 -16.67 0.48
C LEU A 133 34.99 -18.19 0.36
N SER A 134 34.06 -18.96 0.93
CA SER A 134 34.08 -20.43 0.83
C SER A 134 33.83 -20.93 -0.60
N GLY A 135 32.96 -20.25 -1.36
CA GLY A 135 32.73 -20.53 -2.77
C GLY A 135 33.98 -20.30 -3.62
N ASP A 136 34.71 -19.22 -3.38
CA ASP A 136 35.94 -18.90 -4.12
C ASP A 136 37.10 -19.84 -3.77
N LEU A 137 37.27 -20.19 -2.49
CA LEU A 137 38.23 -21.23 -2.06
C LEU A 137 37.93 -22.58 -2.72
N ASN A 138 36.67 -22.96 -2.83
CA ASN A 138 36.28 -24.21 -3.51
C ASN A 138 36.57 -24.19 -5.01
N LYS A 139 36.42 -23.05 -5.69
CA LYS A 139 36.81 -22.91 -7.11
C LYS A 139 38.31 -23.07 -7.28
N GLU A 140 39.10 -22.42 -6.42
CA GLU A 140 40.57 -22.54 -6.42
C GLU A 140 41.03 -23.98 -6.19
N LEU A 141 40.50 -24.65 -5.16
CA LEU A 141 40.81 -26.07 -4.91
C LEU A 141 40.47 -26.97 -6.10
N ASN A 142 39.35 -26.72 -6.77
CA ASN A 142 38.98 -27.46 -7.97
C ASN A 142 39.92 -27.20 -9.16
N ASN A 143 40.41 -25.96 -9.31
CA ASN A 143 41.38 -25.60 -10.33
C ASN A 143 42.74 -26.29 -10.07
N VAL A 144 43.25 -26.21 -8.85
CA VAL A 144 44.48 -26.91 -8.44
C VAL A 144 44.35 -28.41 -8.66
N ARG A 145 43.21 -29.00 -8.30
CA ARG A 145 42.94 -30.43 -8.52
C ARG A 145 42.94 -30.80 -10.01
N LYS A 146 42.40 -29.95 -10.89
CA LYS A 146 42.46 -30.15 -12.35
C LYS A 146 43.90 -30.07 -12.87
N ILE A 147 44.68 -29.10 -12.41
CA ILE A 147 46.10 -28.96 -12.78
C ILE A 147 46.89 -30.19 -12.34
N LEU A 148 46.70 -30.64 -11.10
CA LEU A 148 47.40 -31.81 -10.57
C LEU A 148 47.05 -33.09 -11.33
N LYS A 149 45.78 -33.28 -11.73
CA LYS A 149 45.38 -34.38 -12.63
C LYS A 149 46.08 -34.32 -13.99
N ARG A 150 46.22 -33.12 -14.57
CA ARG A 150 46.95 -32.91 -15.85
C ARG A 150 48.44 -33.23 -15.71
N LEU A 151 49.09 -32.78 -14.63
CA LEU A 151 50.49 -33.08 -14.37
C LEU A 151 50.72 -34.59 -14.15
N LYS A 152 49.82 -35.25 -13.42
CA LYS A 152 49.92 -36.69 -13.16
C LYS A 152 49.78 -37.52 -14.44
N THR A 153 48.93 -37.11 -15.36
CA THR A 153 48.80 -37.75 -16.68
C THR A 153 50.02 -37.51 -17.58
N LEU A 154 50.65 -36.34 -17.50
CA LEU A 154 51.92 -36.03 -18.18
C LEU A 154 53.09 -36.90 -17.65
N MET A 155 53.17 -37.13 -16.34
CA MET A 155 54.26 -37.94 -15.75
C MET A 155 54.08 -39.45 -15.93
N ILE A 156 52.84 -39.94 -16.08
CA ILE A 156 52.54 -41.37 -16.26
C ILE A 156 52.61 -41.79 -17.75
N ALA A 157 52.72 -40.86 -18.69
CA ALA A 157 52.88 -41.18 -20.10
C ALA A 157 54.23 -41.88 -20.36
N PRO A 158 54.25 -43.14 -20.85
CA PRO A 158 55.50 -43.82 -21.16
C PRO A 158 56.19 -43.13 -22.34
N GLN A 159 57.45 -42.74 -22.16
CA GLN A 159 58.37 -42.38 -23.22
C GLN A 159 58.61 -43.58 -24.15
N SER A 160 57.77 -43.77 -25.18
CA SER A 160 58.10 -44.66 -26.29
C SER A 160 57.45 -44.19 -27.60
N LYS A 161 58.01 -43.14 -28.19
CA LYS A 161 57.89 -42.87 -29.64
C LYS A 161 59.20 -43.27 -30.33
N LYS A 162 59.35 -44.57 -30.59
CA LYS A 162 60.04 -45.06 -31.80
C LYS A 162 58.98 -45.79 -32.63
N ARG A 163 58.37 -45.09 -33.59
CA ARG A 163 57.59 -45.77 -34.63
C ARG A 163 58.53 -46.07 -35.79
N ASN A 164 59.08 -47.28 -35.76
CA ASN A 164 59.54 -47.94 -36.96
C ASN A 164 58.35 -48.11 -37.90
N SER A 165 58.58 -47.75 -39.15
CA SER A 165 57.86 -48.23 -40.32
C SER A 165 57.85 -49.76 -40.32
N LEU A 166 56.68 -50.38 -40.48
CA LEU A 166 56.46 -51.46 -41.44
C LEU A 166 54.99 -51.92 -41.43
N LEU A 167 54.34 -51.62 -42.55
CA LEU A 167 53.39 -52.45 -43.31
C LEU A 167 52.87 -53.76 -42.66
N LYS A 168 51.53 -53.86 -42.59
CA LYS A 168 50.74 -55.03 -43.01
C LYS A 168 49.29 -54.55 -43.23
N MET A 169 48.95 -54.19 -44.46
CA MET A 169 48.29 -55.00 -45.50
C MET A 169 46.77 -55.15 -45.31
N LYS A 170 46.04 -54.60 -46.32
CA LYS A 170 44.83 -55.09 -47.05
C LYS A 170 43.72 -55.74 -46.20
N SER A 171 42.45 -55.36 -46.31
CA SER A 171 41.63 -55.40 -47.55
C SER A 171 40.22 -54.84 -47.27
N CYS A 172 39.69 -54.10 -48.25
CA CYS A 172 38.32 -54.03 -48.79
C CYS A 172 37.25 -54.95 -48.14
N ASP A 173 35.96 -54.64 -47.99
CA ASP A 173 35.08 -53.68 -48.70
C ASP A 173 33.62 -53.76 -48.14
N ARG A 174 32.76 -52.83 -48.60
CA ARG A 174 31.26 -52.81 -48.60
C ARG A 174 30.45 -52.25 -47.40
N ASN A 175 30.11 -50.96 -47.54
CA ASN A 175 28.77 -50.44 -47.89
C ASN A 175 27.54 -50.93 -47.07
N LYS A 176 26.80 -50.01 -46.39
CA LYS A 176 25.38 -49.63 -46.68
C LYS A 176 24.70 -48.84 -45.53
N LYS A 177 24.16 -47.67 -45.90
CA LYS A 177 22.95 -46.94 -45.44
C LYS A 177 22.82 -46.27 -44.05
N GLU A 178 22.60 -44.94 -44.18
CA GLU A 178 21.48 -44.13 -43.66
C GLU A 178 21.25 -43.94 -42.15
N ARG A 179 21.62 -42.73 -41.71
CA ARG A 179 20.79 -41.70 -41.03
C ARG A 179 19.71 -42.22 -40.06
N ARG A 180 19.98 -42.07 -38.76
CA ARG A 180 18.95 -42.01 -37.72
C ARG A 180 18.24 -40.65 -37.74
N SER A 181 16.92 -40.71 -37.94
CA SER A 181 15.84 -39.94 -37.29
C SER A 181 16.29 -38.91 -36.25
N GLY A 182 15.87 -37.63 -36.29
CA GLY A 182 14.48 -37.18 -36.42
C GLY A 182 14.00 -36.74 -35.04
N GLY A 183 13.78 -35.42 -34.85
CA GLY A 183 13.21 -34.80 -33.65
C GLY A 183 11.78 -35.30 -33.34
N THR A 184 11.11 -34.88 -32.27
CA THR A 184 10.94 -33.51 -31.78
C THR A 184 10.25 -33.48 -30.39
N PHE A 185 10.39 -32.33 -29.72
CA PHE A 185 9.40 -31.61 -28.87
C PHE A 185 8.94 -32.19 -27.51
N SER A 186 9.11 -31.40 -26.45
CA SER A 186 8.02 -30.78 -25.65
C SER A 186 8.59 -30.19 -24.33
N VAL A 187 8.83 -28.88 -24.27
CA VAL A 187 8.08 -27.84 -23.51
C VAL A 187 7.85 -28.16 -22.03
N ASN A 188 8.39 -27.31 -21.14
CA ASN A 188 7.72 -26.87 -19.91
C ASN A 188 8.43 -25.66 -19.26
N PRO A 189 7.74 -24.84 -18.44
CA PRO A 189 7.43 -23.47 -18.83
C PRO A 189 8.06 -22.39 -17.95
N LYS A 190 7.98 -21.17 -18.50
CA LYS A 190 8.20 -19.88 -17.83
C LYS A 190 7.31 -19.75 -16.59
N ILE A 191 7.92 -19.43 -15.45
CA ILE A 191 7.25 -18.64 -14.41
C ILE A 191 8.06 -17.37 -14.21
N THR A 192 7.44 -16.29 -14.65
CA THR A 192 7.85 -14.91 -14.51
C THR A 192 7.52 -14.41 -13.11
N LEU A 193 8.51 -13.91 -12.37
CA LEU A 193 8.29 -12.90 -11.35
C LEU A 193 8.98 -11.61 -11.83
N LYS A 194 8.18 -10.82 -12.57
CA LYS A 194 8.36 -9.38 -12.70
C LYS A 194 8.24 -8.84 -11.25
N GLY A 195 9.26 -8.22 -10.68
CA GLY A 195 9.64 -6.86 -10.99
C GLY A 195 9.12 -5.95 -9.87
N TRP A 196 9.81 -5.91 -8.74
CA TRP A 196 9.85 -4.74 -7.87
C TRP A 196 11.24 -4.13 -8.01
N ILE A 197 11.33 -3.19 -8.96
CA ILE A 197 12.45 -2.26 -9.03
C ILE A 197 12.28 -1.33 -7.83
N VAL A 198 13.15 -1.50 -6.82
CA VAL A 198 13.37 -0.47 -5.81
C VAL A 198 14.06 0.68 -6.53
N TYR A 199 13.36 1.80 -6.69
CA TYR A 199 13.99 3.07 -7.02
C TYR A 199 14.85 3.50 -5.83
N ALA A 200 16.17 3.38 -5.99
CA ALA A 200 17.14 4.08 -5.16
C ALA A 200 17.89 5.04 -6.08
N VAL A 201 17.39 6.27 -6.21
CA VAL A 201 18.16 7.38 -6.76
C VAL A 201 18.10 8.52 -5.75
N PHE A 202 19.23 8.66 -5.07
CA PHE A 202 19.83 9.88 -4.55
C PHE A 202 19.08 11.18 -4.89
N SER A 203 18.67 11.91 -3.84
CA SER A 203 18.60 13.36 -3.90
C SER A 203 19.05 13.92 -2.54
N LEU A 204 20.35 14.13 -2.41
CA LEU A 204 20.93 15.14 -1.52
C LEU A 204 21.20 16.35 -2.40
N CYS A 205 20.31 17.33 -2.33
CA CYS A 205 20.50 18.77 -2.54
C CYS A 205 19.25 19.46 -2.02
#